data_AF-A0A177B2R3-F1
#
_entry.id   AF-A0A177B2R3-F1
#
_cell.length_a   1.000
_cell.length_b   1.000
_cell.length_c   1.000
_cell.angle_alpha   90.00
_cell.angle_beta   90.00
_cell.angle_gamma   90.00
#
_symmetry.space_group_name_H-M   'P 1'
#
loop_
_entity.id
_entity.type
_entity.pdbx_description
1 polymer ?
#
loop_
_entity_poly.entity_id
_entity_poly.type
_entity_poly.pdbx_seq_one_letter_code
_entity_poly.pdbx_strand_id
1 'polypeptide(L)'
;MESKIFKDPLYGTIELHPLCVSIIDTPQFQRLHRIKQLGCGFMVFHCANHTRFEHCIGTSYLAHLMIKTIKENQPEVGITNIDILCVEIAALCHDLGHGPFSHLFENITPKHWKHEMNSIKLLKYILESNEKVIEMKDRYQITERDVTFICEMINPPKQIIGRDKNKHFMYEIVSNSINGIDVDKFDYIMRDSHYVGLSTGMCEAFKLAKDYIYYSNKKGEKVTIIEGLDDPFVFTQMNDSIYDMIRWSPDERILPARRILEKIENRSIYKYVCEWLIKYPFDKEEIKSKIIKECNSKEINNENVIIITVHYDYGKGHQNPIENINFYSKLNPDKVFKISRKEISTILPQNYRDSKGMVYLKNNALLNIDKIVNSTYCKMLKDKFTSMRRNSTIVNLDPAAENMPYTPDVDIRDFITVEEMLKDENLELGPNGALTCCMEYISLNMEWLYDIIGDKDADYLIIDCPGQIEIYTHLPIMQRIIQWFSDKSIRICGIFLLDSQFIIDESKYISGLLCSMSAMSMLPIPYLNVLSKGDLINQKFKDRIDEYLIGDTSSMLEISKDTKYNKLHHKFHRCLSEMMENLGSPRFNLIDIRDVDTLDEIITQVDMNLQYYDEVEHFDTDKYE
;
A
#
# COMPACT_ATOMS: atom_id res chain seq x y z
N MET A 1 32.38 2.60 -33.45
CA MET A 1 32.01 2.99 -32.06
C MET A 1 32.21 1.77 -31.19
N GLU A 2 32.88 1.94 -30.06
CA GLU A 2 33.09 0.88 -29.07
C GLU A 2 31.81 0.67 -28.25
N SER A 3 31.69 -0.50 -27.61
CA SER A 3 30.64 -0.77 -26.62
C SER A 3 30.69 0.29 -25.51
N LYS A 4 29.52 0.62 -24.95
CA LYS A 4 29.42 1.62 -23.89
C LYS A 4 29.04 0.95 -22.58
N ILE A 5 29.71 1.38 -21.52
CA ILE A 5 29.47 0.90 -20.17
C ILE A 5 28.51 1.86 -19.46
N PHE A 6 27.42 1.32 -18.92
CA PHE A 6 26.45 1.98 -18.06
C PHE A 6 26.60 1.48 -16.63
N LYS A 7 26.42 2.38 -15.66
CA LYS A 7 26.33 2.03 -14.24
C LYS A 7 24.86 1.92 -13.87
N ASP A 8 24.47 0.76 -13.36
CA ASP A 8 23.10 0.48 -12.92
C ASP A 8 23.12 0.06 -11.44
N PRO A 9 22.19 0.56 -10.61
CA PRO A 9 22.18 0.28 -9.17
C PRO A 9 21.86 -1.18 -8.82
N LEU A 10 21.18 -1.94 -9.68
CA LEU A 10 20.83 -3.34 -9.45
C LEU A 10 21.92 -4.28 -9.98
N TYR A 11 22.41 -4.01 -11.19
CA TYR A 11 23.30 -4.93 -11.90
C TYR A 11 24.76 -4.48 -11.93
N GLY A 12 25.07 -3.33 -11.33
CA GLY A 12 26.40 -2.77 -11.23
C GLY A 12 26.88 -2.18 -12.56
N THR A 13 27.47 -3.01 -13.42
CA THR A 13 28.08 -2.56 -14.68
C THR A 13 27.45 -3.30 -15.85
N ILE A 14 26.81 -2.56 -16.73
CA ILE A 14 26.14 -3.08 -17.93
C ILE A 14 26.92 -2.61 -19.16
N GLU A 15 27.36 -3.54 -19.98
CA GLU A 15 27.96 -3.25 -21.29
C GLU A 15 26.91 -3.47 -22.38
N LEU A 16 26.70 -2.45 -23.23
CA LEU A 16 25.73 -2.52 -24.32
C LEU A 16 26.40 -2.48 -25.69
N HIS A 17 25.84 -3.25 -26.62
CA HIS A 17 26.29 -3.31 -28.01
C HIS A 17 26.18 -1.94 -28.69
N PRO A 18 27.12 -1.56 -29.59
CA PRO A 18 27.11 -0.24 -30.23
C PRO A 18 25.82 0.13 -30.97
N LEU A 19 25.11 -0.84 -31.55
CA LEU A 19 23.79 -0.60 -32.16
C LEU A 19 22.73 -0.23 -31.09
N CYS A 20 22.69 -0.94 -29.96
CA CYS A 20 21.84 -0.60 -28.82
C CYS A 20 22.16 0.81 -28.29
N VAL A 21 23.45 1.16 -28.18
CA VAL A 21 23.88 2.51 -27.78
C VAL A 21 23.39 3.56 -28.79
N SER A 22 23.46 3.27 -30.09
CA SER A 22 22.97 4.20 -31.12
C SER A 22 21.45 4.43 -31.03
N ILE A 23 20.68 3.42 -30.62
CA ILE A 23 19.24 3.52 -30.36
C ILE A 23 19.00 4.34 -29.08
N ILE A 24 19.79 4.10 -28.02
CA ILE A 24 19.71 4.85 -26.75
C ILE A 24 19.97 6.34 -26.96
N ASP A 25 20.93 6.68 -27.82
CA ASP A 25 21.32 8.06 -28.12
C ASP A 25 20.30 8.81 -29.02
N THR A 26 19.10 8.25 -29.25
CA THR A 26 18.04 8.90 -30.02
C THR A 26 17.07 9.69 -29.13
N PRO A 27 16.45 10.78 -29.63
CA PRO A 27 15.44 11.51 -28.87
C PRO A 27 14.27 10.62 -28.42
N GLN A 28 13.91 9.64 -29.25
CA GLN A 28 12.81 8.72 -28.98
C GLN A 28 13.09 7.83 -27.77
N PHE A 29 14.33 7.37 -27.59
CA PHE A 29 14.74 6.58 -26.43
C PHE A 29 15.05 7.47 -25.22
N GLN A 30 15.77 8.58 -25.42
CA GLN A 30 16.11 9.54 -24.35
C GLN A 30 14.87 10.13 -23.66
N ARG A 31 13.72 10.17 -24.35
CA ARG A 31 12.42 10.53 -23.77
C ARG A 31 12.10 9.71 -22.52
N LEU A 32 12.51 8.45 -22.44
CA LEU A 32 12.21 7.56 -21.32
C LEU A 32 12.78 8.07 -19.97
N HIS A 33 13.81 8.91 -19.97
CA HIS A 33 14.33 9.59 -18.76
C HIS A 33 13.28 10.47 -18.06
N ARG A 34 12.20 10.78 -18.77
CA ARG A 34 11.11 11.66 -18.33
C ARG A 34 9.79 10.92 -18.29
N ILE A 35 9.83 9.60 -18.09
CA ILE A 35 8.64 8.76 -17.90
C ILE A 35 8.87 7.93 -16.65
N LYS A 36 8.23 8.31 -15.55
CA LYS A 36 8.30 7.53 -14.32
C LYS A 36 7.77 6.11 -14.52
N GLN A 37 8.54 5.12 -14.06
CA GLN A 37 8.18 3.70 -14.16
C GLN A 37 6.81 3.44 -13.52
N LEU A 38 6.63 3.99 -12.31
CA LEU A 38 5.43 3.83 -11.49
C LEU A 38 4.44 5.00 -11.59
N GLY A 39 4.57 5.85 -12.62
CA GLY A 39 3.73 7.03 -12.77
C GLY A 39 3.83 7.95 -11.55
N CYS A 40 2.72 8.17 -10.85
CA CYS A 40 2.67 9.02 -9.64
C CYS A 40 3.10 8.30 -8.35
N GLY A 41 3.59 7.04 -8.42
CA GLY A 41 4.03 6.28 -7.25
C GLY A 41 5.06 7.02 -6.39
N PHE A 42 5.87 7.90 -6.99
CA PHE A 42 6.84 8.74 -6.29
C PHE A 42 6.22 9.72 -5.28
N MET A 43 4.94 10.07 -5.43
CA MET A 43 4.24 10.97 -4.50
C MET A 43 3.90 10.30 -3.16
N VAL A 44 3.90 8.96 -3.13
CA VAL A 44 3.67 8.14 -1.93
C VAL A 44 5.00 7.56 -1.45
N PHE A 45 5.74 6.96 -2.38
CA PHE A 45 7.08 6.44 -2.15
C PHE A 45 8.08 7.44 -2.69
N HIS A 46 8.46 8.41 -1.87
CA HIS A 46 9.33 9.53 -2.27
C HIS A 46 10.65 9.10 -2.94
N CYS A 47 11.08 7.85 -2.73
CA CYS A 47 12.25 7.24 -3.38
C CYS A 47 11.97 6.66 -4.79
N ALA A 48 10.71 6.43 -5.18
CA ALA A 48 10.28 5.80 -6.43
C ALA A 48 10.39 6.71 -7.67
N ASN A 49 11.54 7.35 -7.82
CA ASN A 49 11.83 8.33 -8.88
C ASN A 49 12.38 7.71 -10.15
N HIS A 50 12.53 6.39 -10.21
CA HIS A 50 13.06 5.70 -11.37
C HIS A 50 12.13 5.79 -12.59
N THR A 51 12.74 5.69 -13.75
CA THR A 51 12.14 5.93 -15.05
C THR A 51 12.21 4.70 -15.93
N ARG A 52 11.41 4.70 -17.00
CA ARG A 52 11.42 3.63 -18.01
C ARG A 52 12.80 3.49 -18.68
N PHE A 53 13.65 4.52 -18.62
CA PHE A 53 14.97 4.50 -19.25
C PHE A 53 15.89 3.42 -18.65
N GLU A 54 16.09 3.47 -17.33
CA GLU A 54 16.93 2.50 -16.63
C GLU A 54 16.29 1.10 -16.60
N HIS A 55 14.95 1.02 -16.58
CA HIS A 55 14.20 -0.24 -16.75
C HIS A 55 14.54 -0.90 -18.09
N CYS A 56 14.38 -0.19 -19.22
CA CYS A 56 14.70 -0.72 -20.54
C CYS A 56 16.15 -1.20 -20.67
N ILE A 57 17.11 -0.49 -20.06
CA ILE A 57 18.52 -0.90 -20.05
C ILE A 57 18.72 -2.18 -19.23
N GLY A 58 18.10 -2.28 -18.05
CA GLY A 58 18.18 -3.46 -17.20
C GLY A 58 17.51 -4.69 -17.83
N THR A 59 16.34 -4.52 -18.44
CA THR A 59 15.64 -5.57 -19.20
C THR A 59 16.50 -6.06 -20.38
N SER A 60 17.15 -5.15 -21.11
CA SER A 60 18.08 -5.51 -22.19
C SER A 60 19.28 -6.32 -21.68
N TYR A 61 19.85 -5.94 -20.54
CA TYR A 61 20.94 -6.66 -19.89
C TYR A 61 20.53 -8.07 -19.45
N LEU A 62 19.38 -8.24 -18.81
CA LEU A 62 18.87 -9.55 -18.42
C LEU A 62 18.58 -10.43 -19.64
N ALA A 63 18.02 -9.85 -20.72
CA ALA A 63 17.80 -10.56 -21.97
C ALA A 63 19.11 -11.07 -22.57
N HIS A 64 20.16 -10.23 -22.60
CA HIS A 64 21.51 -10.61 -23.02
C HIS A 64 22.05 -11.79 -22.20
N LEU A 65 22.01 -11.69 -20.88
CA LEU A 65 22.50 -12.75 -19.99
C LEU A 65 21.77 -14.06 -20.25
N MET A 66 20.43 -14.01 -20.36
CA MET A 66 19.60 -15.19 -20.58
C MET A 66 19.95 -15.87 -21.92
N ILE A 67 19.94 -15.13 -23.03
CA ILE A 67 20.20 -15.73 -24.36
C ILE A 67 21.65 -16.19 -24.52
N LYS A 68 22.61 -15.47 -23.94
CA LYS A 68 24.03 -15.85 -23.96
C LYS A 68 24.25 -17.14 -23.16
N THR A 69 23.62 -17.26 -21.98
CA THR A 69 23.69 -18.47 -21.16
C THR A 69 23.10 -19.68 -21.89
N ILE A 70 21.99 -19.51 -22.63
CA ILE A 70 21.42 -20.58 -23.46
C ILE A 70 22.40 -20.98 -24.56
N LYS A 71 23.01 -20.00 -25.25
CA LYS A 71 23.99 -20.27 -26.32
C LYS A 71 25.22 -21.03 -25.84
N GLU A 72 25.75 -20.66 -24.67
CA GLU A 72 26.95 -21.28 -24.09
C GLU A 72 26.67 -22.71 -23.62
N ASN A 73 25.48 -22.96 -23.05
CA ASN A 73 25.09 -24.28 -22.55
C ASN A 73 24.52 -25.22 -23.63
N GLN A 74 23.96 -24.67 -24.72
CA GLN A 74 23.32 -25.44 -25.79
C GLN A 74 23.76 -24.96 -27.19
N PRO A 75 25.04 -25.16 -27.58
CA PRO A 75 25.56 -24.72 -28.88
C PRO A 75 24.79 -25.30 -30.08
N GLU A 76 24.19 -26.49 -29.93
CA GLU A 76 23.42 -27.20 -30.95
C GLU A 76 22.16 -26.45 -31.41
N VAL A 77 21.65 -25.52 -30.60
CA VAL A 77 20.48 -24.68 -30.92
C VAL A 77 20.81 -23.67 -32.04
N GLY A 78 22.11 -23.36 -32.24
CA GLY A 78 22.56 -22.50 -33.33
C GLY A 78 22.18 -21.02 -33.15
N ILE A 79 22.29 -20.50 -31.92
CA ILE A 79 22.05 -19.08 -31.61
C ILE A 79 23.19 -18.23 -32.20
N THR A 80 22.84 -17.33 -33.11
CA THR A 80 23.82 -16.44 -33.76
C THR A 80 24.04 -15.16 -32.94
N ASN A 81 25.10 -14.40 -33.24
CA ASN A 81 25.29 -13.09 -32.60
C ASN A 81 24.19 -12.08 -33.00
N ILE A 82 23.62 -12.22 -34.21
CA ILE A 82 22.48 -11.42 -34.65
C ILE A 82 21.23 -11.77 -33.83
N ASP A 83 21.00 -13.05 -33.50
CA ASP A 83 19.88 -13.43 -32.63
C ASP A 83 20.00 -12.78 -31.25
N ILE A 84 21.18 -12.82 -30.64
CA ILE A 84 21.45 -12.18 -29.34
C ILE A 84 21.15 -10.67 -29.42
N LEU A 85 21.67 -10.00 -30.46
CA LEU A 85 21.46 -8.57 -30.66
C LEU A 85 19.97 -8.23 -30.90
N CYS A 86 19.24 -9.07 -31.63
CA CYS A 86 17.79 -8.87 -31.81
C CYS A 86 17.04 -9.00 -30.48
N VAL A 87 17.38 -9.99 -29.66
CA VAL A 87 16.79 -10.19 -28.32
C VAL A 87 17.08 -8.99 -27.42
N GLU A 88 18.31 -8.48 -27.43
CA GLU A 88 18.71 -7.26 -26.70
C GLU A 88 17.92 -6.04 -27.15
N ILE A 89 17.76 -5.83 -28.47
CA ILE A 89 17.03 -4.69 -29.02
C ILE A 89 15.54 -4.80 -28.70
N ALA A 90 14.95 -6.00 -28.78
CA ALA A 90 13.56 -6.23 -28.41
C ALA A 90 13.34 -5.86 -26.93
N ALA A 91 14.21 -6.36 -26.05
CA ALA A 91 14.19 -6.07 -24.63
C ALA A 91 14.46 -4.58 -24.30
N LEU A 92 15.36 -3.93 -25.04
CA LEU A 92 15.63 -2.51 -24.89
C LEU A 92 14.43 -1.66 -25.30
N CYS A 93 13.71 -2.08 -26.34
CA CYS A 93 12.71 -1.27 -27.00
C CYS A 93 11.26 -1.64 -26.64
N HIS A 94 11.02 -2.66 -25.82
CA HIS A 94 9.68 -3.16 -25.51
C HIS A 94 8.75 -2.08 -24.91
N ASP A 95 9.33 -1.11 -24.22
CA ASP A 95 8.63 -0.05 -23.48
C ASP A 95 8.75 1.35 -24.09
N LEU A 96 9.31 1.47 -25.29
CA LEU A 96 9.42 2.73 -26.04
C LEU A 96 8.07 3.46 -26.19
N GLY A 97 7.00 2.70 -26.33
CA GLY A 97 5.65 3.19 -26.60
C GLY A 97 4.91 3.72 -25.37
N HIS A 98 5.51 3.69 -24.18
CA HIS A 98 4.86 4.24 -22.98
C HIS A 98 4.66 5.76 -23.07
N GLY A 99 3.47 6.20 -22.68
CA GLY A 99 3.12 7.61 -22.53
C GLY A 99 3.54 8.19 -21.16
N PRO A 100 3.28 9.49 -20.92
CA PRO A 100 3.49 10.13 -19.62
C PRO A 100 2.84 9.34 -18.47
N PHE A 101 3.55 9.16 -17.36
CA PHE A 101 3.11 8.34 -16.23
C PHE A 101 2.78 6.86 -16.56
N SER A 102 3.39 6.29 -17.60
CA SER A 102 3.33 4.84 -17.93
C SER A 102 1.90 4.33 -18.14
N HIS A 103 1.43 3.35 -17.36
CA HIS A 103 0.09 2.77 -17.51
C HIS A 103 -1.06 3.74 -17.18
N LEU A 104 -0.77 4.89 -16.53
CA LEU A 104 -1.77 5.96 -16.44
C LEU A 104 -2.20 6.42 -17.84
N PHE A 105 -1.25 6.58 -18.74
CA PHE A 105 -1.54 7.07 -20.08
C PHE A 105 -2.47 6.13 -20.85
N GLU A 106 -2.32 4.82 -20.68
CA GLU A 106 -3.18 3.82 -21.35
C GLU A 106 -4.64 3.98 -20.98
N ASN A 107 -4.92 4.28 -19.72
CA ASN A 107 -6.26 4.50 -19.23
C ASN A 107 -6.96 5.67 -19.93
N ILE A 108 -6.16 6.63 -20.42
CA ILE A 108 -6.63 7.80 -21.14
C ILE A 108 -6.65 7.67 -22.67
N THR A 109 -6.26 6.51 -23.17
CA THR A 109 -6.22 6.18 -24.60
C THR A 109 -7.40 5.30 -25.04
N PRO A 110 -7.69 5.19 -26.36
CA PRO A 110 -8.65 4.25 -26.92
C PRO A 110 -8.30 2.80 -26.60
N LYS A 111 -9.31 1.93 -26.49
CA LYS A 111 -9.13 0.50 -26.14
C LYS A 111 -8.20 -0.29 -27.08
N HIS A 112 -8.02 0.18 -28.31
CA HIS A 112 -7.13 -0.45 -29.29
C HIS A 112 -5.68 0.03 -29.18
N TRP A 113 -5.45 1.10 -28.42
CA TRP A 113 -4.12 1.63 -28.15
C TRP A 113 -3.46 0.77 -27.08
N LYS A 114 -2.21 0.39 -27.33
CA LYS A 114 -1.41 -0.48 -26.49
C LYS A 114 0.03 0.01 -26.57
N HIS A 115 0.71 0.12 -25.43
CA HIS A 115 2.08 0.60 -25.41
C HIS A 115 2.97 -0.31 -26.26
N GLU A 116 2.73 -1.62 -26.25
CA GLU A 116 3.46 -2.62 -27.05
C GLU A 116 3.39 -2.33 -28.56
N MET A 117 2.21 -1.94 -29.05
CA MET A 117 2.02 -1.59 -30.47
C MET A 117 2.73 -0.28 -30.82
N ASN A 118 2.76 0.68 -29.91
CA ASN A 118 3.48 1.93 -30.14
C ASN A 118 4.98 1.79 -29.95
N SER A 119 5.44 0.88 -29.09
CA SER A 119 6.85 0.49 -28.99
C SER A 119 7.34 0.00 -30.34
N ILE A 120 6.54 -0.82 -31.04
CA ILE A 120 6.83 -1.27 -32.40
C ILE A 120 6.86 -0.12 -33.40
N LYS A 121 5.85 0.78 -33.37
CA LYS A 121 5.82 1.94 -34.27
C LYS A 121 7.02 2.87 -34.05
N LEU A 122 7.35 3.15 -32.79
CA LEU A 122 8.44 4.04 -32.42
C LEU A 122 9.80 3.41 -32.72
N LEU A 123 9.95 2.09 -32.49
CA LEU A 123 11.12 1.33 -32.90
C LEU A 123 11.33 1.42 -34.42
N LYS A 124 10.29 1.16 -35.22
CA LYS A 124 10.38 1.29 -36.68
C LYS A 124 10.77 2.71 -37.09
N TYR A 125 10.13 3.71 -36.49
CA TYR A 125 10.49 5.10 -36.70
C TYR A 125 11.96 5.39 -36.34
N ILE A 126 12.46 4.85 -35.23
CA ILE A 126 13.87 4.98 -34.84
C ILE A 126 14.79 4.39 -35.91
N LEU A 127 14.46 3.18 -36.38
CA LEU A 127 15.23 2.43 -37.37
C LEU A 127 15.17 3.04 -38.78
N GLU A 128 14.15 3.84 -39.08
CA GLU A 128 13.90 4.42 -40.42
C GLU A 128 14.24 5.92 -40.51
N SER A 129 14.28 6.65 -39.39
CA SER A 129 14.38 8.11 -39.38
C SER A 129 15.64 8.68 -38.72
N ASN A 130 16.47 7.86 -38.06
CA ASN A 130 17.71 8.31 -37.45
C ASN A 130 18.93 7.84 -38.26
N GLU A 131 19.62 8.76 -38.94
CA GLU A 131 20.75 8.46 -39.84
C GLU A 131 21.82 7.55 -39.21
N LYS A 132 22.22 7.85 -37.97
CA LYS A 132 23.21 7.04 -37.22
C LYS A 132 22.73 5.62 -36.95
N VAL A 133 21.43 5.44 -36.67
CA VAL A 133 20.86 4.11 -36.40
C VAL A 133 20.75 3.33 -37.70
N ILE A 134 20.38 3.99 -38.82
CA ILE A 134 20.33 3.39 -40.15
C ILE A 134 21.73 2.91 -40.57
N GLU A 135 22.77 3.75 -40.44
CA GLU A 135 24.15 3.37 -40.74
C GLU A 135 24.58 2.13 -39.93
N MET A 136 24.23 2.10 -38.63
CA MET A 136 24.57 0.98 -37.76
C MET A 136 23.76 -0.29 -38.10
N LYS A 137 22.47 -0.17 -38.43
CA LYS A 137 21.61 -1.26 -38.90
C LYS A 137 22.23 -1.93 -40.14
N ASP A 138 22.67 -1.12 -41.11
CA ASP A 138 23.30 -1.59 -42.34
C ASP A 138 24.67 -2.23 -42.07
N ARG A 139 25.49 -1.59 -41.20
CA ARG A 139 26.81 -2.11 -40.80
C ARG A 139 26.74 -3.50 -40.16
N TYR A 140 25.74 -3.73 -39.31
CA TYR A 140 25.52 -5.03 -38.65
C TYR A 140 24.61 -5.96 -39.46
N GLN A 141 24.20 -5.56 -40.66
CA GLN A 141 23.40 -6.37 -41.60
C GLN A 141 22.08 -6.85 -41.01
N ILE A 142 21.39 -6.00 -40.23
CA ILE A 142 20.08 -6.31 -39.65
C ILE A 142 19.03 -6.32 -40.77
N THR A 143 18.45 -7.49 -41.02
CA THR A 143 17.49 -7.69 -42.11
C THR A 143 16.07 -7.30 -41.71
N GLU A 144 15.18 -7.17 -42.68
CA GLU A 144 13.74 -6.99 -42.39
C GLU A 144 13.13 -8.18 -41.63
N ARG A 145 13.68 -9.39 -41.82
CA ARG A 145 13.28 -10.57 -41.03
C ARG A 145 13.69 -10.43 -39.56
N ASP A 146 14.82 -9.78 -39.29
CA ASP A 146 15.29 -9.48 -37.93
C ASP A 146 14.45 -8.38 -37.28
N VAL A 147 14.11 -7.32 -38.01
CA VAL A 147 13.17 -6.30 -37.54
C VAL A 147 11.80 -6.91 -37.24
N THR A 148 11.32 -7.82 -38.09
CA THR A 148 10.09 -8.59 -37.83
C THR A 148 10.19 -9.40 -36.55
N PHE A 149 11.29 -10.14 -36.36
CA PHE A 149 11.55 -10.90 -35.14
C PHE A 149 11.53 -10.02 -33.88
N ILE A 150 12.21 -8.88 -33.91
CA ILE A 150 12.23 -7.92 -32.80
C ILE A 150 10.82 -7.43 -32.47
N CYS A 151 10.02 -7.07 -33.48
CA CYS A 151 8.64 -6.62 -33.29
C CYS A 151 7.75 -7.74 -32.72
N GLU A 152 7.90 -8.97 -33.20
CA GLU A 152 7.16 -10.13 -32.72
C GLU A 152 7.53 -10.50 -31.27
N MET A 153 8.76 -10.21 -30.81
CA MET A 153 9.14 -10.38 -29.40
C MET A 153 8.53 -9.33 -28.47
N ILE A 154 8.31 -8.12 -28.96
CA ILE A 154 7.65 -7.04 -28.20
C ILE A 154 6.14 -7.31 -28.10
N ASN A 155 5.52 -7.73 -29.22
CA ASN A 155 4.10 -8.07 -29.27
C ASN A 155 3.87 -9.38 -30.05
N PRO A 156 3.87 -10.54 -29.36
CA PRO A 156 3.74 -11.84 -30.00
C PRO A 156 2.45 -12.00 -30.83
N PRO A 157 2.54 -12.23 -32.15
CA PRO A 157 1.38 -12.54 -32.98
C PRO A 157 0.95 -14.00 -32.81
N LYS A 158 -0.23 -14.34 -33.32
CA LYS A 158 -0.71 -15.74 -33.37
C LYS A 158 0.15 -16.64 -34.27
N GLN A 159 0.79 -16.06 -35.28
CA GLN A 159 1.64 -16.76 -36.23
C GLN A 159 2.99 -16.06 -36.29
N ILE A 160 4.03 -16.78 -35.92
CA ILE A 160 5.42 -16.29 -35.87
C ILE A 160 6.11 -16.58 -37.20
N ILE A 161 6.75 -15.56 -37.78
CA ILE A 161 7.48 -15.67 -39.06
C ILE A 161 8.93 -15.16 -38.98
N GLY A 162 9.28 -14.37 -37.97
CA GLY A 162 10.61 -13.78 -37.78
C GLY A 162 11.72 -14.82 -37.57
N ARG A 163 11.39 -16.00 -37.02
CA ARG A 163 12.32 -17.12 -36.80
C ARG A 163 11.68 -18.48 -37.01
N ASP A 164 12.51 -19.45 -37.37
CA ASP A 164 12.11 -20.84 -37.57
C ASP A 164 11.73 -21.51 -36.23
N LYS A 165 10.97 -22.62 -36.30
CA LYS A 165 10.38 -23.29 -35.12
C LYS A 165 11.40 -23.71 -34.06
N ASN A 166 12.61 -24.09 -34.47
CA ASN A 166 13.69 -24.46 -33.56
C ASN A 166 14.19 -23.29 -32.68
N LYS A 167 13.80 -22.05 -33.02
CA LYS A 167 14.19 -20.81 -32.35
C LYS A 167 13.03 -20.13 -31.62
N HIS A 168 11.86 -20.77 -31.55
CA HIS A 168 10.65 -20.21 -30.94
C HIS A 168 10.75 -19.98 -29.43
N PHE A 169 11.67 -20.65 -28.74
CA PHE A 169 11.94 -20.38 -27.32
C PHE A 169 12.39 -18.94 -27.05
N MET A 170 12.97 -18.24 -28.04
CA MET A 170 13.42 -16.85 -27.84
C MET A 170 12.27 -15.86 -27.62
N TYR A 171 11.06 -16.15 -28.12
CA TYR A 171 9.88 -15.31 -27.89
C TYR A 171 9.39 -15.40 -26.43
N GLU A 172 9.91 -16.33 -25.64
CA GLU A 172 9.61 -16.47 -24.21
C GLU A 172 10.51 -15.59 -23.33
N ILE A 173 11.52 -14.93 -23.90
CA ILE A 173 12.51 -14.15 -23.13
C ILE A 173 11.96 -12.77 -22.75
N VAL A 174 11.42 -12.01 -23.71
CA VAL A 174 11.08 -10.58 -23.53
C VAL A 174 9.61 -10.37 -23.16
N SER A 175 8.68 -11.01 -23.87
CA SER A 175 7.24 -10.92 -23.61
C SER A 175 6.62 -12.32 -23.73
N ASN A 176 6.51 -13.02 -22.60
CA ASN A 176 6.11 -14.42 -22.61
C ASN A 176 4.59 -14.57 -22.57
N SER A 177 3.97 -14.65 -23.74
CA SER A 177 2.51 -14.89 -23.85
C SER A 177 2.04 -16.27 -23.35
N ILE A 178 2.93 -17.24 -23.18
CA ILE A 178 2.61 -18.63 -22.81
C ILE A 178 2.35 -18.77 -21.31
N ASN A 179 3.22 -18.21 -20.48
CA ASN A 179 3.12 -18.34 -19.02
C ASN A 179 3.35 -17.03 -18.26
N GLY A 180 3.73 -15.95 -18.96
CA GLY A 180 3.97 -14.64 -18.37
C GLY A 180 5.30 -14.51 -17.63
N ILE A 181 6.23 -15.47 -17.73
CA ILE A 181 7.56 -15.40 -17.12
C ILE A 181 8.56 -14.92 -18.17
N ASP A 182 9.02 -13.68 -18.01
CA ASP A 182 9.93 -12.99 -18.92
C ASP A 182 10.88 -12.04 -18.15
N VAL A 183 11.93 -11.57 -18.82
CA VAL A 183 12.96 -10.72 -18.19
C VAL A 183 12.49 -9.31 -17.87
N ASP A 184 11.43 -8.82 -18.53
CA ASP A 184 10.77 -7.55 -18.20
C ASP A 184 10.29 -7.58 -16.74
N LYS A 185 9.60 -8.66 -16.34
CA LYS A 185 9.17 -8.86 -14.96
C LYS A 185 10.31 -9.00 -13.98
N PHE A 186 11.40 -9.64 -14.38
CA PHE A 186 12.56 -9.78 -13.50
C PHE A 186 13.20 -8.42 -13.21
N ASP A 187 13.29 -7.52 -14.20
CA ASP A 187 13.80 -6.17 -13.97
C ASP A 187 12.82 -5.37 -13.10
N TYR A 188 11.57 -5.18 -13.52
CA TYR A 188 10.68 -4.27 -12.80
C TYR A 188 10.38 -4.76 -11.38
N ILE A 189 10.29 -6.07 -11.12
CA ILE A 189 10.07 -6.58 -9.74
C ILE A 189 11.25 -6.19 -8.86
N MET A 190 12.48 -6.34 -9.35
CA MET A 190 13.67 -5.98 -8.59
C MET A 190 13.82 -4.46 -8.45
N ARG A 191 13.58 -3.72 -9.54
CA ARG A 191 13.73 -2.26 -9.62
C ARG A 191 12.67 -1.52 -8.84
N ASP A 192 11.40 -1.85 -9.05
CA ASP A 192 10.30 -1.24 -8.31
C ASP A 192 10.45 -1.53 -6.81
N SER A 193 10.79 -2.77 -6.42
CA SER A 193 11.03 -3.10 -5.01
C SER A 193 12.20 -2.31 -4.41
N HIS A 194 13.27 -2.11 -5.19
CA HIS A 194 14.44 -1.33 -4.77
C HIS A 194 14.09 0.15 -4.52
N TYR A 195 13.35 0.76 -5.44
CA TYR A 195 13.07 2.20 -5.41
C TYR A 195 11.86 2.60 -4.56
N VAL A 196 10.85 1.74 -4.44
CA VAL A 196 9.64 1.99 -3.64
C VAL A 196 9.88 1.75 -2.15
N GLY A 197 10.90 0.96 -1.80
CA GLY A 197 11.09 0.50 -0.41
C GLY A 197 9.95 -0.40 0.09
N LEU A 198 9.03 -0.79 -0.80
CA LEU A 198 7.98 -1.77 -0.60
C LEU A 198 8.10 -2.89 -1.64
N SER A 199 7.76 -4.07 -1.18
CA SER A 199 7.00 -5.03 -1.97
C SER A 199 5.55 -4.51 -2.28
N THR A 200 5.36 -3.79 -3.41
CA THR A 200 4.17 -3.56 -4.33
C THR A 200 2.70 -3.16 -3.88
N GLY A 201 2.08 -2.13 -4.53
CA GLY A 201 0.61 -1.99 -4.85
C GLY A 201 -0.06 -0.57 -4.94
N MET A 202 -0.37 0.01 -6.13
CA MET A 202 -1.31 1.19 -6.32
C MET A 202 -1.58 1.53 -7.81
N CYS A 203 -2.62 0.99 -8.47
CA CYS A 203 -2.79 1.06 -9.95
C CYS A 203 -4.14 1.65 -10.42
N GLU A 204 -4.89 2.30 -9.53
CA GLU A 204 -6.33 2.47 -9.72
C GLU A 204 -6.81 3.90 -10.00
N ALA A 205 -6.02 4.90 -9.63
CA ALA A 205 -6.38 6.31 -9.74
C ALA A 205 -6.54 6.80 -11.19
N PHE A 206 -6.01 6.05 -12.14
CA PHE A 206 -5.69 6.54 -13.46
C PHE A 206 -6.76 6.26 -14.53
N LYS A 207 -7.71 5.37 -14.22
CA LYS A 207 -8.85 5.03 -15.09
C LYS A 207 -9.86 6.16 -15.34
N LEU A 208 -9.76 7.28 -14.64
CA LEU A 208 -10.86 8.26 -14.55
C LEU A 208 -10.65 9.57 -15.32
N ALA A 209 -9.44 9.90 -15.79
CA ALA A 209 -9.13 11.24 -16.31
C ALA A 209 -9.24 11.41 -17.84
N LYS A 210 -9.76 10.39 -18.54
CA LYS A 210 -9.47 10.18 -19.98
C LYS A 210 -10.13 11.08 -21.00
N ASP A 211 -11.29 11.62 -20.68
CA ASP A 211 -12.16 12.25 -21.68
C ASP A 211 -12.01 13.79 -21.75
N TYR A 212 -10.98 14.38 -21.11
CA TYR A 212 -10.96 15.83 -20.77
C TYR A 212 -9.70 16.63 -21.13
N ILE A 213 -8.69 16.08 -21.81
CA ILE A 213 -7.40 16.76 -22.12
C ILE A 213 -7.20 16.88 -23.64
N TYR A 214 -6.63 18.00 -24.12
CA TYR A 214 -6.43 18.31 -25.55
C TYR A 214 -4.99 18.79 -25.85
N TYR A 215 -4.50 18.51 -27.06
CA TYR A 215 -3.23 18.94 -27.66
C TYR A 215 -3.47 19.75 -28.95
N SER A 216 -2.43 20.36 -29.51
CA SER A 216 -2.53 21.13 -30.76
C SER A 216 -1.70 20.52 -31.87
N ASN A 217 -2.32 20.27 -33.02
CA ASN A 217 -1.65 19.68 -34.19
C ASN A 217 -0.78 20.72 -34.94
N LYS A 218 -0.04 20.28 -35.98
CA LYS A 218 0.80 21.17 -36.81
C LYS A 218 0.07 22.34 -37.49
N LYS A 219 -1.26 22.31 -37.58
CA LYS A 219 -2.11 23.37 -38.16
C LYS A 219 -2.69 24.34 -37.13
N GLY A 220 -2.48 24.08 -35.83
CA GLY A 220 -2.93 24.92 -34.72
C GLY A 220 -4.31 24.57 -34.14
N GLU A 221 -4.90 23.43 -34.52
CA GLU A 221 -6.24 23.00 -34.06
C GLU A 221 -6.16 22.20 -32.76
N LYS A 222 -7.12 22.39 -31.85
CA LYS A 222 -7.24 21.63 -30.59
C LYS A 222 -7.85 20.25 -30.85
N VAL A 223 -7.14 19.20 -30.46
CA VAL A 223 -7.53 17.78 -30.56
C VAL A 223 -7.41 17.10 -29.20
N THR A 224 -8.39 16.31 -28.77
CA THR A 224 -8.36 15.56 -27.49
C THR A 224 -7.19 14.57 -27.42
N ILE A 225 -6.90 14.01 -26.24
CA ILE A 225 -5.97 12.88 -26.08
C ILE A 225 -6.31 11.76 -27.08
N ILE A 226 -7.58 11.41 -27.23
CA ILE A 226 -8.02 10.35 -28.15
C ILE A 226 -7.81 10.74 -29.62
N GLU A 227 -8.05 12.00 -29.98
CA GLU A 227 -7.94 12.51 -31.36
C GLU A 227 -6.49 12.78 -31.80
N GLY A 228 -5.55 12.96 -30.85
CA GLY A 228 -4.13 13.24 -31.12
C GLY A 228 -3.21 12.01 -31.17
N LEU A 229 -3.69 10.80 -30.82
CA LEU A 229 -2.87 9.58 -30.77
C LEU A 229 -2.43 9.06 -32.14
N ASP A 230 -3.17 9.44 -33.18
CA ASP A 230 -2.86 9.07 -34.56
C ASP A 230 -1.93 10.08 -35.27
N ASP A 231 -1.58 11.21 -34.62
CA ASP A 231 -0.61 12.20 -35.12
C ASP A 231 0.78 11.99 -34.45
N PRO A 232 1.76 11.40 -35.15
CA PRO A 232 3.09 11.10 -34.60
C PRO A 232 3.85 12.33 -34.12
N PHE A 233 3.57 13.51 -34.70
CA PHE A 233 4.24 14.76 -34.33
C PHE A 233 3.73 15.30 -33.00
N VAL A 234 2.42 15.24 -32.77
CA VAL A 234 1.80 15.64 -31.49
C VAL A 234 2.18 14.66 -30.39
N PHE A 235 2.20 13.35 -30.69
CA PHE A 235 2.58 12.30 -29.75
C PHE A 235 4.01 12.44 -29.22
N THR A 236 4.95 12.88 -30.06
CA THR A 236 6.37 13.05 -29.69
C THR A 236 6.59 14.17 -28.65
N GLN A 237 5.68 15.16 -28.59
CA GLN A 237 5.79 16.29 -27.66
C GLN A 237 5.22 15.98 -26.26
N MET A 238 4.48 14.88 -26.09
CA MET A 238 3.83 14.50 -24.84
C MET A 238 4.83 13.87 -23.85
N ASN A 239 5.04 14.54 -22.71
CA ASN A 239 5.96 14.12 -21.64
C ASN A 239 5.50 14.66 -20.26
N ASP A 240 6.22 14.30 -19.20
CA ASP A 240 5.88 14.66 -17.80
C ASP A 240 5.90 16.18 -17.53
N SER A 241 6.46 17.01 -18.43
CA SER A 241 6.38 18.49 -18.37
C SER A 241 4.95 19.03 -18.37
N ILE A 242 3.95 18.18 -18.69
CA ILE A 242 2.54 18.55 -18.62
C ILE A 242 2.09 18.86 -17.18
N TYR A 243 2.74 18.27 -16.17
CA TYR A 243 2.54 18.57 -14.75
C TYR A 243 2.83 20.05 -14.47
N ASP A 244 4.01 20.51 -14.88
CA ASP A 244 4.45 21.90 -14.75
C ASP A 244 3.61 22.84 -15.63
N MET A 245 3.21 22.39 -16.83
CA MET A 245 2.35 23.18 -17.71
C MET A 245 0.93 23.39 -17.15
N ILE A 246 0.37 22.44 -16.39
CA ILE A 246 -0.93 22.59 -15.70
C ILE A 246 -0.77 23.45 -14.44
N ARG A 247 0.33 23.25 -13.69
CA ARG A 247 0.65 23.96 -12.46
C ARG A 247 0.87 25.45 -12.66
N TRP A 248 1.64 25.82 -13.68
CA TRP A 248 2.08 27.19 -13.94
C TRP A 248 1.30 27.91 -15.04
N SER A 249 0.31 27.25 -15.64
CA SER A 249 -0.57 27.91 -16.61
C SER A 249 -1.36 29.03 -15.92
N PRO A 250 -1.54 30.22 -16.55
CA PRO A 250 -2.40 31.27 -16.03
C PRO A 250 -3.88 31.12 -16.43
N ASP A 251 -4.24 30.10 -17.22
CA ASP A 251 -5.60 29.93 -17.77
C ASP A 251 -6.61 29.43 -16.71
N GLU A 252 -7.70 30.17 -16.52
CA GLU A 252 -8.76 29.85 -15.55
C GLU A 252 -9.56 28.58 -15.90
N ARG A 253 -9.53 28.10 -17.15
CA ARG A 253 -10.21 26.85 -17.55
C ARG A 253 -9.50 25.61 -17.04
N ILE A 254 -8.21 25.73 -16.73
CA ILE A 254 -7.35 24.66 -16.17
C ILE A 254 -7.39 24.70 -14.63
N LEU A 255 -8.01 25.73 -14.03
CA LEU A 255 -8.12 25.94 -12.58
C LEU A 255 -8.69 24.73 -11.82
N PRO A 256 -9.69 23.97 -12.33
CA PRO A 256 -10.15 22.74 -11.67
C PRO A 256 -9.08 21.63 -11.63
N ALA A 257 -8.30 21.47 -12.70
CA ALA A 257 -7.20 20.50 -12.76
C ALA A 257 -6.00 20.95 -11.90
N ARG A 258 -5.69 22.25 -11.89
CA ARG A 258 -4.68 22.85 -11.00
C ARG A 258 -5.05 22.69 -9.53
N ARG A 259 -6.31 22.94 -9.16
CA ARG A 259 -6.83 22.73 -7.79
C ARG A 259 -6.76 21.27 -7.35
N ILE A 260 -6.86 20.30 -8.26
CA ILE A 260 -6.67 18.88 -7.95
C ILE A 260 -5.19 18.57 -7.73
N LEU A 261 -4.28 19.10 -8.55
CA LEU A 261 -2.83 18.97 -8.32
C LEU A 261 -2.40 19.66 -7.02
N GLU A 262 -2.93 20.86 -6.72
CA GLU A 262 -2.72 21.57 -5.45
C GLU A 262 -3.28 20.77 -4.27
N LYS A 263 -4.42 20.08 -4.41
CA LYS A 263 -4.92 19.15 -3.38
C LYS A 263 -4.03 17.94 -3.19
N ILE A 264 -3.40 17.42 -4.24
CA ILE A 264 -2.44 16.31 -4.15
C ILE A 264 -1.14 16.79 -3.48
N GLU A 265 -0.61 17.95 -3.86
CA GLU A 265 0.56 18.61 -3.24
C GLU A 265 0.30 18.93 -1.76
N ASN A 266 -0.90 19.43 -1.42
CA ASN A 266 -1.33 19.74 -0.06
C ASN A 266 -1.91 18.52 0.69
N ARG A 267 -1.75 17.29 0.17
CA ARG A 267 -2.24 16.02 0.76
C ARG A 267 -3.75 15.97 1.12
N SER A 268 -4.56 16.80 0.48
CA SER A 268 -6.04 16.78 0.53
C SER A 268 -6.63 15.77 -0.47
N ILE A 269 -6.21 14.51 -0.36
CA ILE A 269 -6.62 13.39 -1.23
C ILE A 269 -7.92 12.71 -0.77
N TYR A 270 -8.61 11.99 -1.67
CA TYR A 270 -9.80 11.20 -1.34
C TYR A 270 -9.52 10.20 -0.22
N LYS A 271 -10.46 10.08 0.72
CA LYS A 271 -10.29 9.24 1.90
C LYS A 271 -10.77 7.83 1.61
N TYR A 272 -9.92 6.85 1.91
CA TYR A 272 -10.27 5.43 1.89
C TYR A 272 -11.24 5.11 3.02
N VAL A 273 -12.31 4.34 2.73
CA VAL A 273 -13.35 3.97 3.70
C VAL A 273 -13.23 2.51 4.11
N CYS A 274 -13.27 1.59 3.14
CA CYS A 274 -13.21 0.15 3.40
C CYS A 274 -12.84 -0.66 2.14
N GLU A 275 -12.45 -1.92 2.35
CA GLU A 275 -12.27 -2.92 1.30
C GLU A 275 -13.04 -4.21 1.59
N TRP A 276 -13.40 -4.95 0.54
CA TRP A 276 -13.98 -6.29 0.67
C TRP A 276 -13.56 -7.20 -0.48
N LEU A 277 -13.64 -8.51 -0.25
CA LEU A 277 -13.43 -9.53 -1.29
C LEU A 277 -14.69 -9.70 -2.15
N ILE A 278 -14.53 -9.60 -3.47
CA ILE A 278 -15.62 -9.70 -4.44
C ILE A 278 -15.84 -11.17 -4.84
N LYS A 279 -17.09 -11.63 -4.77
CA LYS A 279 -17.56 -12.83 -5.47
C LYS A 279 -18.41 -12.39 -6.67
N TYR A 280 -18.02 -12.78 -7.88
CA TYR A 280 -18.77 -12.45 -9.10
C TYR A 280 -20.00 -13.34 -9.29
N PRO A 281 -21.08 -12.83 -9.90
CA PRO A 281 -21.28 -11.45 -10.36
C PRO A 281 -21.73 -10.51 -9.24
N PHE A 282 -21.39 -9.22 -9.33
CA PHE A 282 -21.86 -8.18 -8.40
C PHE A 282 -22.13 -6.88 -9.17
N ASP A 283 -23.06 -6.06 -8.66
CA ASP A 283 -23.40 -4.76 -9.22
C ASP A 283 -22.82 -3.63 -8.35
N LYS A 284 -22.01 -2.76 -8.96
CA LYS A 284 -21.41 -1.61 -8.28
C LYS A 284 -22.45 -0.59 -7.85
N GLU A 285 -23.52 -0.42 -8.61
CA GLU A 285 -24.55 0.59 -8.35
C GLU A 285 -25.49 0.16 -7.22
N GLU A 286 -25.75 -1.14 -7.06
CA GLU A 286 -26.48 -1.68 -5.91
C GLU A 286 -25.73 -1.43 -4.60
N ILE A 287 -24.41 -1.62 -4.59
CA ILE A 287 -23.56 -1.41 -3.40
C ILE A 287 -23.50 0.07 -3.04
N LYS A 288 -23.28 0.97 -4.02
CA LYS A 288 -23.35 2.42 -3.77
C LYS A 288 -24.69 2.82 -3.15
N SER A 289 -25.79 2.30 -3.70
CA SER A 289 -27.15 2.58 -3.22
C SER A 289 -27.37 2.11 -1.78
N LYS A 290 -26.82 0.94 -1.40
CA LYS A 290 -26.86 0.43 -0.02
C LYS A 290 -26.05 1.31 0.95
N ILE A 291 -24.83 1.70 0.57
CA ILE A 291 -23.97 2.59 1.38
C ILE A 291 -24.67 3.93 1.64
N ILE A 292 -25.23 4.55 0.62
CA ILE A 292 -25.96 5.82 0.75
C ILE A 292 -27.17 5.67 1.67
N LYS A 293 -27.90 4.54 1.56
CA LYS A 293 -29.08 4.28 2.38
C LYS A 293 -28.73 4.08 3.86
N GLU A 294 -27.61 3.42 4.16
CA GLU A 294 -27.19 3.17 5.55
C GLU A 294 -26.52 4.39 6.20
N CYS A 295 -25.81 5.22 5.44
CA CYS A 295 -25.15 6.41 5.98
C CYS A 295 -26.12 7.54 6.38
N ASN A 296 -27.39 7.49 5.92
CA ASN A 296 -28.51 8.34 6.37
C ASN A 296 -28.23 9.86 6.47
N SER A 297 -27.23 10.37 5.74
CA SER A 297 -26.82 11.78 5.75
C SER A 297 -27.21 12.46 4.43
N LYS A 298 -27.66 13.72 4.50
CA LYS A 298 -28.03 14.52 3.33
C LYS A 298 -26.82 14.91 2.45
N GLU A 299 -25.60 14.51 2.82
CA GLU A 299 -24.34 14.97 2.21
C GLU A 299 -23.60 13.90 1.38
N ILE A 300 -24.03 12.63 1.43
CA ILE A 300 -23.42 11.54 0.65
C ILE A 300 -24.35 11.18 -0.52
N ASN A 301 -23.85 11.36 -1.75
CA ASN A 301 -24.55 11.02 -2.99
C ASN A 301 -23.71 10.04 -3.84
N ASN A 302 -24.30 9.53 -4.95
CA ASN A 302 -23.64 8.59 -5.86
C ASN A 302 -22.33 9.13 -6.48
N GLU A 303 -22.13 10.45 -6.52
CA GLU A 303 -20.93 11.09 -7.06
C GLU A 303 -19.81 11.19 -6.02
N ASN A 304 -20.16 11.17 -4.73
CA ASN A 304 -19.24 11.29 -3.60
C ASN A 304 -18.59 9.95 -3.24
N VAL A 305 -19.18 8.82 -3.64
CA VAL A 305 -18.71 7.45 -3.40
C VAL A 305 -17.99 6.90 -4.63
N ILE A 306 -16.68 6.67 -4.50
CA ILE A 306 -15.86 6.04 -5.54
C ILE A 306 -15.64 4.58 -5.17
N ILE A 307 -16.04 3.66 -6.04
CA ILE A 307 -15.72 2.23 -5.90
C ILE A 307 -14.69 1.85 -6.95
N ILE A 308 -13.50 1.46 -6.50
CA ILE A 308 -12.48 0.88 -7.37
C ILE A 308 -12.39 -0.63 -7.17
N THR A 309 -11.96 -1.34 -8.22
CA THR A 309 -11.93 -2.80 -8.27
C THR A 309 -10.58 -3.26 -8.77
N VAL A 310 -9.78 -3.81 -7.85
CA VAL A 310 -8.46 -4.36 -8.16
C VAL A 310 -8.62 -5.84 -8.43
N HIS A 311 -7.94 -6.32 -9.47
CA HIS A 311 -7.77 -7.75 -9.73
C HIS A 311 -6.33 -8.13 -9.40
N TYR A 312 -6.16 -9.11 -8.52
CA TYR A 312 -4.87 -9.72 -8.21
C TYR A 312 -4.86 -11.09 -8.86
N ASP A 313 -4.00 -11.29 -9.86
CA ASP A 313 -3.81 -12.61 -10.47
C ASP A 313 -2.34 -12.88 -10.78
N TYR A 314 -2.02 -14.13 -11.12
CA TYR A 314 -0.65 -14.57 -11.37
C TYR A 314 -0.21 -14.29 -12.83
N GLY A 315 -0.79 -13.28 -13.49
CA GLY A 315 -0.49 -12.88 -14.87
C GLY A 315 -1.30 -13.60 -15.95
N LYS A 316 -2.18 -14.54 -15.57
CA LYS A 316 -3.00 -15.38 -16.47
C LYS A 316 -4.48 -15.44 -16.05
N GLY A 317 -4.97 -14.43 -15.33
CA GLY A 317 -6.34 -14.42 -14.84
C GLY A 317 -6.63 -15.62 -13.94
N HIS A 318 -7.63 -16.44 -14.25
CA HIS A 318 -8.01 -17.60 -13.42
C HIS A 318 -7.11 -18.84 -13.61
N GLN A 319 -6.19 -18.83 -14.56
CA GLN A 319 -5.36 -20.00 -14.88
C GLN A 319 -4.09 -20.03 -14.04
N ASN A 320 -3.63 -21.25 -13.71
CA ASN A 320 -2.33 -21.46 -13.06
C ASN A 320 -1.20 -21.29 -14.10
N PRO A 321 -0.28 -20.33 -13.96
CA PRO A 321 0.84 -20.20 -14.89
C PRO A 321 1.76 -21.43 -14.88
N ILE A 322 1.86 -22.15 -13.76
CA ILE A 322 2.75 -23.32 -13.60
C ILE A 322 2.33 -24.49 -14.50
N GLU A 323 1.03 -24.64 -14.81
CA GLU A 323 0.55 -25.72 -15.70
C GLU A 323 1.13 -25.59 -17.12
N ASN A 324 1.44 -24.37 -17.53
CA ASN A 324 2.02 -24.08 -18.84
C ASN A 324 3.55 -24.10 -18.85
N ILE A 325 4.21 -24.38 -17.71
CA ILE A 325 5.67 -24.53 -17.62
C ILE A 325 6.08 -25.95 -17.98
N ASN A 326 7.18 -26.10 -18.72
CA ASN A 326 7.80 -27.38 -19.03
C ASN A 326 9.00 -27.59 -18.10
N PHE A 327 9.10 -28.78 -17.50
CA PHE A 327 10.19 -29.13 -16.59
C PHE A 327 11.06 -30.24 -17.19
N TYR A 328 12.29 -30.34 -16.71
CA TYR A 328 13.20 -31.43 -16.99
C TYR A 328 13.86 -31.91 -15.69
N SER A 329 14.44 -33.12 -15.71
CA SER A 329 15.08 -33.72 -14.54
C SER A 329 16.58 -33.80 -14.74
N LYS A 330 17.36 -33.70 -13.67
CA LYS A 330 18.83 -33.87 -13.74
C LYS A 330 19.24 -35.21 -14.37
N LEU A 331 18.41 -36.26 -14.19
CA LEU A 331 18.67 -37.60 -14.71
C LEU A 331 18.37 -37.74 -16.20
N ASN A 332 17.42 -36.94 -16.72
CA ASN A 332 17.01 -36.94 -18.12
C ASN A 332 16.75 -35.48 -18.55
N PRO A 333 17.81 -34.72 -18.90
CA PRO A 333 17.69 -33.30 -19.22
C PRO A 333 16.92 -33.02 -20.52
N ASP A 334 16.95 -33.95 -21.48
CA ASP A 334 16.29 -33.80 -22.78
C ASP A 334 14.80 -34.19 -22.76
N LYS A 335 14.31 -34.75 -21.65
CA LYS A 335 12.93 -35.22 -21.53
C LYS A 335 12.08 -34.20 -20.78
N VAL A 336 11.19 -33.56 -21.51
CA VAL A 336 10.19 -32.64 -20.96
C VAL A 336 9.08 -33.41 -20.25
N PHE A 337 8.69 -32.93 -19.07
CA PHE A 337 7.48 -33.37 -18.38
C PHE A 337 6.73 -32.18 -17.77
N LYS A 338 5.47 -32.44 -17.41
CA LYS A 338 4.62 -31.51 -16.68
C LYS A 338 4.55 -31.96 -15.22
N ILE A 339 4.57 -31.01 -14.30
CA ILE A 339 4.34 -31.28 -12.89
C ILE A 339 2.90 -30.88 -12.57
N SER A 340 2.12 -31.83 -12.09
CA SER A 340 0.75 -31.56 -11.64
C SER A 340 0.77 -30.88 -10.27
N ARG A 341 -0.27 -30.09 -9.97
CA ARG A 341 -0.41 -29.39 -8.69
C ARG A 341 -0.21 -30.32 -7.47
N LYS A 342 -0.72 -31.56 -7.54
CA LYS A 342 -0.62 -32.56 -6.47
C LYS A 342 0.82 -32.98 -6.16
N GLU A 343 1.71 -32.88 -7.14
CA GLU A 343 3.12 -33.24 -7.03
C GLU A 343 3.97 -32.10 -6.47
N ILE A 344 3.47 -30.85 -6.45
CA ILE A 344 4.20 -29.69 -5.94
C ILE A 344 3.93 -29.48 -4.44
N SER A 345 2.66 -29.22 -4.08
CA SER A 345 2.22 -29.03 -2.70
C SER A 345 0.70 -28.92 -2.63
N THR A 346 0.11 -29.46 -1.57
CA THR A 346 -1.32 -29.30 -1.24
C THR A 346 -1.65 -27.88 -0.74
N ILE A 347 -0.64 -27.09 -0.37
CA ILE A 347 -0.78 -25.74 0.19
C ILE A 347 -0.87 -24.67 -0.92
N LEU A 348 -0.70 -25.04 -2.20
CA LEU A 348 -0.84 -24.10 -3.32
C LEU A 348 -2.26 -23.49 -3.38
N PRO A 349 -2.41 -22.22 -3.81
CA PRO A 349 -3.71 -21.56 -3.95
C PRO A 349 -4.70 -22.38 -4.79
N GLN A 350 -5.97 -22.46 -4.36
CA GLN A 350 -7.04 -23.09 -5.16
C GLN A 350 -7.54 -22.20 -6.29
N ASN A 351 -7.47 -20.88 -6.09
CA ASN A 351 -7.86 -19.86 -7.06
C ASN A 351 -6.64 -18.98 -7.35
N TYR A 352 -6.44 -18.62 -8.63
CA TYR A 352 -5.29 -17.83 -9.10
C TYR A 352 -5.65 -16.37 -9.39
N ARG A 353 -6.90 -15.98 -9.10
CA ARG A 353 -7.38 -14.62 -9.22
C ARG A 353 -8.30 -14.28 -8.04
N ASP A 354 -7.93 -13.23 -7.34
CA ASP A 354 -8.77 -12.55 -6.36
C ASP A 354 -9.16 -11.18 -6.87
N SER A 355 -10.30 -10.66 -6.38
CA SER A 355 -10.76 -9.32 -6.72
C SER A 355 -11.19 -8.61 -5.46
N LYS A 356 -10.70 -7.39 -5.26
CA LYS A 356 -11.08 -6.53 -4.13
C LYS A 356 -11.88 -5.34 -4.63
N GLY A 357 -12.94 -5.00 -3.90
CA GLY A 357 -13.61 -3.72 -4.03
C GLY A 357 -13.06 -2.77 -2.96
N MET A 358 -12.80 -1.52 -3.32
CA MET A 358 -12.35 -0.48 -2.39
C MET A 358 -13.26 0.73 -2.52
N VAL A 359 -13.73 1.25 -1.39
CA VAL A 359 -14.58 2.46 -1.34
C VAL A 359 -13.75 3.67 -0.90
N TYR A 360 -13.89 4.77 -1.62
CA TYR A 360 -13.30 6.06 -1.29
C TYR A 360 -14.35 7.17 -1.29
N LEU A 361 -14.19 8.19 -0.45
CA LEU A 361 -15.04 9.37 -0.40
C LEU A 361 -14.30 10.62 -0.88
N LYS A 362 -15.00 11.44 -1.66
CA LYS A 362 -14.43 12.68 -2.24
C LYS A 362 -14.35 13.85 -1.24
N ASN A 363 -15.05 13.79 -0.12
CA ASN A 363 -15.12 14.88 0.85
C ASN A 363 -14.42 14.51 2.17
N ASN A 364 -13.68 15.47 2.75
CA ASN A 364 -12.88 15.30 3.97
C ASN A 364 -13.71 15.26 5.26
N ALA A 365 -15.03 15.45 5.17
CA ALA A 365 -15.83 15.73 6.35
C ALA A 365 -16.13 14.52 7.25
N LEU A 366 -16.17 13.28 6.76
CA LEU A 366 -16.75 12.20 7.58
C LEU A 366 -16.12 10.84 7.26
N LEU A 367 -15.37 10.28 8.23
CA LEU A 367 -15.50 8.91 8.76
C LEU A 367 -14.24 8.50 9.55
N ASN A 368 -14.31 8.65 10.87
CA ASN A 368 -13.46 7.95 11.84
C ASN A 368 -14.11 6.58 12.16
N ILE A 369 -13.77 5.54 11.40
CA ILE A 369 -14.25 4.18 11.69
C ILE A 369 -13.52 3.55 12.90
N ASP A 370 -12.31 4.00 13.21
CA ASP A 370 -11.57 3.54 14.40
C ASP A 370 -12.11 4.14 15.72
N LYS A 371 -12.74 5.33 15.69
CA LYS A 371 -13.26 6.00 16.90
C LYS A 371 -14.51 5.35 17.50
N ILE A 372 -15.28 4.59 16.71
CA ILE A 372 -16.47 3.88 17.22
C ILE A 372 -16.04 2.80 18.24
N VAL A 373 -14.82 2.28 18.18
CA VAL A 373 -14.36 1.15 18.99
C VAL A 373 -14.04 1.57 20.43
N ASN A 374 -13.22 2.61 20.62
CA ASN A 374 -12.79 3.10 21.95
C ASN A 374 -13.98 3.66 22.75
N SER A 375 -14.81 4.47 22.09
CA SER A 375 -15.97 5.06 22.73
C SER A 375 -17.07 4.03 23.03
N THR A 376 -17.11 2.89 22.32
CA THR A 376 -18.01 1.78 22.66
C THR A 376 -17.56 1.06 23.94
N TYR A 377 -16.25 0.89 24.16
CA TYR A 377 -15.73 0.31 25.41
C TYR A 377 -16.02 1.18 26.63
N CYS A 378 -15.80 2.49 26.53
CA CYS A 378 -16.08 3.43 27.64
C CYS A 378 -17.57 3.41 28.02
N LYS A 379 -18.46 3.29 27.03
CA LYS A 379 -19.90 3.07 27.26
C LYS A 379 -20.17 1.77 28.02
N MET A 380 -19.60 0.65 27.57
CA MET A 380 -19.79 -0.65 28.23
C MET A 380 -19.33 -0.64 29.68
N LEU A 381 -18.19 0.00 29.97
CA LEU A 381 -17.71 0.19 31.35
C LEU A 381 -18.69 1.00 32.19
N LYS A 382 -19.18 2.14 31.68
CA LYS A 382 -20.15 2.98 32.39
C LYS A 382 -21.44 2.22 32.70
N ASP A 383 -21.98 1.50 31.72
CA ASP A 383 -23.19 0.69 31.89
C ASP A 383 -22.97 -0.41 32.95
N LYS A 384 -21.79 -1.04 32.95
CA LYS A 384 -21.44 -2.08 33.93
C LYS A 384 -21.24 -1.52 35.34
N PHE A 385 -20.50 -0.43 35.52
CA PHE A 385 -20.36 0.22 36.83
C PHE A 385 -21.71 0.69 37.39
N THR A 386 -22.59 1.21 36.54
CA THR A 386 -23.98 1.53 36.91
C THR A 386 -24.72 0.29 37.41
N SER A 387 -24.59 -0.85 36.71
CA SER A 387 -25.20 -2.12 37.14
C SER A 387 -24.65 -2.65 38.48
N MET A 388 -23.38 -2.38 38.76
CA MET A 388 -22.69 -2.71 40.01
C MET A 388 -22.93 -1.69 41.13
N ARG A 389 -23.71 -0.63 40.87
CA ARG A 389 -23.98 0.50 41.78
C ARG A 389 -22.72 1.28 42.18
N ARG A 390 -21.72 1.34 41.30
CA ARG A 390 -20.53 2.19 41.44
C ARG A 390 -20.78 3.51 40.73
N ASN A 391 -20.52 4.64 41.38
CA ASN A 391 -20.71 5.93 40.73
C ASN A 391 -19.53 6.21 39.80
N SER A 392 -19.80 6.51 38.53
CA SER A 392 -18.75 6.73 37.54
C SER A 392 -19.06 7.94 36.65
N THR A 393 -18.05 8.76 36.41
CA THR A 393 -18.11 9.92 35.52
C THR A 393 -17.31 9.60 34.26
N ILE A 394 -17.93 9.75 33.09
CA ILE A 394 -17.27 9.60 31.79
C ILE A 394 -16.86 10.97 31.23
N VAL A 395 -15.57 11.10 30.97
CA VAL A 395 -14.93 12.32 30.48
C VAL A 395 -14.47 12.06 29.05
N ASN A 396 -15.00 12.81 28.07
CA ASN A 396 -14.43 12.83 26.73
C ASN A 396 -13.22 13.77 26.72
N LEU A 397 -12.02 13.23 26.46
CA LEU A 397 -10.78 13.97 26.31
C LEU A 397 -10.32 14.05 24.83
N ASP A 398 -11.12 13.55 23.88
CA ASP A 398 -10.85 13.68 22.44
C ASP A 398 -11.51 14.95 21.85
N PRO A 399 -10.75 16.01 21.53
CA PRO A 399 -11.27 17.26 20.96
C PRO A 399 -11.67 17.12 19.48
N ALA A 400 -11.43 15.96 18.87
CA ALA A 400 -11.89 15.59 17.53
C ALA A 400 -13.03 14.56 17.55
N ALA A 401 -13.66 14.30 18.70
CA ALA A 401 -14.83 13.44 18.77
C ALA A 401 -16.04 14.16 18.12
N GLU A 402 -16.69 13.55 17.12
CA GLU A 402 -17.89 14.12 16.48
C GLU A 402 -19.15 13.36 16.90
N ASN A 403 -19.11 12.03 16.80
CA ASN A 403 -20.21 11.13 17.15
C ASN A 403 -19.74 10.11 18.21
N MET A 404 -20.30 10.19 19.41
CA MET A 404 -20.05 9.23 20.50
C MET A 404 -21.28 8.35 20.75
N PRO A 405 -21.12 7.05 21.09
CA PRO A 405 -22.23 6.15 21.39
C PRO A 405 -22.84 6.39 22.78
N TYR A 406 -22.29 7.34 23.55
CA TYR A 406 -22.70 7.76 24.88
C TYR A 406 -22.72 9.30 24.96
N THR A 407 -23.39 9.84 25.99
CA THR A 407 -23.33 11.26 26.33
C THR A 407 -22.25 11.45 27.40
N PRO A 408 -21.19 12.24 27.13
CA PRO A 408 -20.16 12.51 28.13
C PRO A 408 -20.74 13.31 29.30
N ASP A 409 -20.28 13.00 30.51
CA ASP A 409 -20.61 13.82 31.68
C ASP A 409 -19.77 15.10 31.68
N VAL A 410 -18.54 15.03 31.15
CA VAL A 410 -17.63 16.16 30.93
C VAL A 410 -17.05 16.05 29.53
N ASP A 411 -17.12 17.11 28.72
CA ASP A 411 -16.70 17.10 27.32
C ASP A 411 -15.63 18.15 27.05
N ILE A 412 -14.44 17.71 26.62
CA ILE A 412 -13.34 18.60 26.26
C ILE A 412 -13.70 19.56 25.12
N ARG A 413 -14.69 19.20 24.30
CA ARG A 413 -15.13 19.99 23.15
C ARG A 413 -15.82 21.29 23.55
N ASP A 414 -16.29 21.40 24.79
CA ASP A 414 -16.81 22.66 25.34
C ASP A 414 -15.68 23.66 25.63
N PHE A 415 -14.44 23.18 25.70
CA PHE A 415 -13.25 23.99 25.97
C PHE A 415 -12.43 24.26 24.71
N ILE A 416 -12.15 23.23 23.91
CA ILE A 416 -11.40 23.34 22.66
C ILE A 416 -11.75 22.22 21.69
N THR A 417 -11.92 22.55 20.41
CA THR A 417 -12.14 21.58 19.34
C THR A 417 -11.04 21.61 18.29
N VAL A 418 -10.83 20.48 17.61
CA VAL A 418 -9.90 20.43 16.46
C VAL A 418 -10.39 21.32 15.31
N GLU A 419 -11.70 21.47 15.14
CA GLU A 419 -12.27 22.32 14.09
C GLU A 419 -11.92 23.81 14.30
N GLU A 420 -11.88 24.29 15.53
CA GLU A 420 -11.44 25.66 15.86
C GLU A 420 -9.96 25.88 15.51
N MET A 421 -9.08 24.94 15.84
CA MET A 421 -7.65 25.03 15.50
C MET A 421 -7.39 24.93 13.99
N LEU A 422 -8.21 24.17 13.26
CA LEU A 422 -8.12 24.06 11.80
C LEU A 422 -8.59 25.34 11.08
N LYS A 423 -9.44 26.16 11.72
CA LYS A 423 -9.95 27.41 11.17
C LYS A 423 -9.05 28.63 11.47
N ASP A 424 -8.06 28.48 12.33
CA ASP A 424 -7.10 29.56 12.62
C ASP A 424 -6.12 29.74 11.45
N GLU A 425 -6.33 30.81 10.68
CA GLU A 425 -5.51 31.16 9.51
C GLU A 425 -4.03 31.41 9.86
N ASN A 426 -3.69 31.64 11.13
CA ASN A 426 -2.30 31.88 11.54
C ASN A 426 -1.50 30.60 11.80
N LEU A 427 -2.19 29.47 12.03
CA LEU A 427 -1.54 28.22 12.45
C LEU A 427 -1.28 27.24 11.29
N GLU A 428 -2.08 27.30 10.21
CA GLU A 428 -1.95 26.46 9.00
C GLU A 428 -1.77 24.94 9.31
N LEU A 429 -2.41 24.43 10.37
CA LEU A 429 -2.23 23.06 10.84
C LEU A 429 -3.07 22.05 10.05
N GLY A 430 -2.49 20.87 9.79
CA GLY A 430 -3.25 19.69 9.33
C GLY A 430 -3.94 18.96 10.49
N PRO A 431 -4.87 18.01 10.24
CA PRO A 431 -5.72 17.39 11.28
C PRO A 431 -4.96 16.77 12.47
N ASN A 432 -3.86 16.05 12.23
CA ASN A 432 -3.04 15.49 13.32
C ASN A 432 -2.27 16.58 14.06
N GLY A 433 -1.79 17.61 13.36
CA GLY A 433 -1.13 18.76 13.97
C GLY A 433 -2.09 19.59 14.83
N ALA A 434 -3.32 19.78 14.36
CA ALA A 434 -4.38 20.45 15.09
C ALA A 434 -4.79 19.65 16.34
N LEU A 435 -4.94 18.33 16.25
CA LEU A 435 -5.17 17.49 17.42
C LEU A 435 -4.03 17.56 18.44
N THR A 436 -2.78 17.45 17.99
CA THR A 436 -1.62 17.58 18.86
C THR A 436 -1.58 18.96 19.52
N CYS A 437 -1.91 20.02 18.79
CA CYS A 437 -1.99 21.38 19.31
C CYS A 437 -3.10 21.53 20.36
N CYS A 438 -4.29 20.97 20.11
CA CYS A 438 -5.37 20.92 21.11
C CYS A 438 -4.90 20.19 22.37
N MET A 439 -4.31 19.00 22.22
CA MET A 439 -3.86 18.19 23.35
C MET A 439 -2.71 18.84 24.14
N GLU A 440 -1.80 19.55 23.45
CA GLU A 440 -0.78 20.38 24.09
C GLU A 440 -1.44 21.49 24.92
N TYR A 441 -2.38 22.24 24.33
CA TYR A 441 -3.12 23.31 25.01
C TYR A 441 -3.90 22.79 26.22
N ILE A 442 -4.55 21.63 26.09
CA ILE A 442 -5.25 20.95 27.18
C ILE A 442 -4.28 20.61 28.31
N SER A 443 -3.12 20.01 27.99
CA SER A 443 -2.13 19.63 29.00
C SER A 443 -1.56 20.82 29.80
N LEU A 444 -1.61 22.03 29.24
CA LEU A 444 -1.20 23.27 29.90
C LEU A 444 -2.33 23.92 30.72
N ASN A 445 -3.58 23.55 30.45
CA ASN A 445 -4.77 24.13 31.06
C ASN A 445 -5.66 23.01 31.61
N MET A 446 -5.16 22.23 32.58
CA MET A 446 -5.94 21.11 33.17
C MET A 446 -6.84 21.56 34.32
N GLU A 447 -6.66 22.77 34.88
CA GLU A 447 -7.37 23.18 36.10
C GLU A 447 -8.88 23.31 35.92
N TRP A 448 -9.36 23.76 34.75
CA TRP A 448 -10.81 23.83 34.46
C TRP A 448 -11.47 22.45 34.51
N LEU A 449 -10.73 21.39 34.15
CA LEU A 449 -11.23 20.02 34.19
C LEU A 449 -11.39 19.55 35.65
N TYR A 450 -10.50 19.98 36.55
CA TYR A 450 -10.58 19.68 37.98
C TYR A 450 -11.87 20.23 38.59
N ASP A 451 -12.21 21.49 38.30
CA ASP A 451 -13.38 22.15 38.88
C ASP A 451 -14.68 21.42 38.50
N ILE A 452 -14.79 20.96 37.25
CA ILE A 452 -15.97 20.24 36.76
C ILE A 452 -16.04 18.81 37.29
N ILE A 453 -14.88 18.15 37.46
CA ILE A 453 -14.80 16.80 38.02
C ILE A 453 -15.04 16.82 39.54
N GLY A 454 -14.50 17.82 40.26
CA GLY A 454 -14.57 17.93 41.72
C GLY A 454 -15.99 18.15 42.26
N ASP A 455 -16.89 18.71 41.46
CA ASP A 455 -18.31 18.83 41.79
C ASP A 455 -19.09 17.49 41.66
N LYS A 456 -18.45 16.45 41.11
CA LYS A 456 -19.07 15.14 40.89
C LYS A 456 -18.51 14.13 41.88
N ASP A 457 -19.35 13.70 42.82
CA ASP A 457 -19.06 12.70 43.85
C ASP A 457 -18.96 11.28 43.23
N ALA A 458 -17.90 11.01 42.45
CA ALA A 458 -17.74 9.79 41.65
C ALA A 458 -16.59 8.90 42.14
N ASP A 459 -16.86 7.59 42.24
CA ASP A 459 -15.87 6.58 42.63
C ASP A 459 -14.87 6.28 41.49
N TYR A 460 -15.30 6.44 40.23
CA TYR A 460 -14.49 6.17 39.04
C TYR A 460 -14.56 7.30 38.02
N LEU A 461 -13.40 7.61 37.43
CA LEU A 461 -13.27 8.48 36.26
C LEU A 461 -12.92 7.63 35.03
N ILE A 462 -13.82 7.56 34.05
CA ILE A 462 -13.58 6.91 32.76
C ILE A 462 -13.18 8.00 31.77
N ILE A 463 -11.93 8.01 31.33
CA ILE A 463 -11.40 9.03 30.40
C ILE A 463 -11.29 8.42 29.00
N ASP A 464 -12.09 8.91 28.06
CA ASP A 464 -12.03 8.51 26.64
C ASP A 464 -11.02 9.42 25.91
N CYS A 465 -9.89 8.84 25.52
CA CYS A 465 -8.75 9.57 24.97
C CYS A 465 -8.64 9.41 23.45
N PRO A 466 -8.02 10.37 22.73
CA PRO A 466 -7.84 10.29 21.27
C PRO A 466 -7.05 9.05 20.85
N GLY A 467 -7.40 8.44 19.72
CA GLY A 467 -6.78 7.20 19.23
C GLY A 467 -5.38 7.34 18.61
N GLN A 468 -4.85 8.56 18.48
CA GLN A 468 -3.57 8.84 17.84
C GLN A 468 -2.40 8.46 18.75
N ILE A 469 -1.68 7.40 18.38
CA ILE A 469 -0.63 6.76 19.18
C ILE A 469 0.55 7.68 19.50
N GLU A 470 0.77 8.68 18.66
CA GLU A 470 1.87 9.64 18.76
C GLU A 470 1.88 10.41 20.08
N ILE A 471 0.67 10.68 20.59
CA ILE A 471 0.41 11.39 21.85
C ILE A 471 0.89 10.57 23.06
N TYR A 472 0.96 9.25 22.93
CA TYR A 472 1.30 8.31 24.00
C TYR A 472 2.73 7.79 23.93
N THR A 473 3.35 7.79 22.74
CA THR A 473 4.63 7.11 22.51
C THR A 473 5.83 8.03 22.38
N HIS A 474 5.66 9.25 21.84
CA HIS A 474 6.81 10.13 21.58
C HIS A 474 6.59 11.60 21.92
N LEU A 475 5.35 12.02 22.16
CA LEU A 475 5.06 13.36 22.68
C LEU A 475 4.85 13.31 24.20
N PRO A 476 5.38 14.26 24.98
CA PRO A 476 5.25 14.27 26.44
C PRO A 476 3.88 14.78 26.92
N ILE A 477 2.89 14.91 26.01
CA ILE A 477 1.58 15.48 26.31
C ILE A 477 0.84 14.61 27.33
N MET A 478 0.70 13.32 27.03
CA MET A 478 -0.04 12.41 27.90
C MET A 478 0.70 12.11 29.20
N GLN A 479 2.04 12.13 29.18
CA GLN A 479 2.86 12.09 30.39
C GLN A 479 2.49 13.24 31.35
N ARG A 480 2.38 14.47 30.84
CA ARG A 480 2.01 15.64 31.67
C ARG A 480 0.60 15.53 32.22
N ILE A 481 -0.37 15.05 31.41
CA ILE A 481 -1.75 14.86 31.87
C ILE A 481 -1.81 13.81 32.99
N ILE A 482 -1.12 12.67 32.82
CA ILE A 482 -1.01 11.62 33.85
C ILE A 482 -0.33 12.14 35.12
N GLN A 483 0.76 12.90 34.97
CA GLN A 483 1.45 13.49 36.11
C GLN A 483 0.52 14.45 36.87
N TRP A 484 -0.25 15.27 36.15
CA TRP A 484 -1.20 16.19 36.77
C TRP A 484 -2.29 15.45 37.56
N PHE A 485 -2.87 14.38 37.01
CA PHE A 485 -3.83 13.54 37.75
C PHE A 485 -3.19 12.90 39.00
N SER A 486 -1.95 12.44 38.86
CA SER A 486 -1.18 11.85 39.97
C SER A 486 -0.90 12.88 41.08
N ASP A 487 -0.58 14.12 40.72
CA ASP A 487 -0.36 15.23 41.65
C ASP A 487 -1.63 15.60 42.43
N LYS A 488 -2.81 15.31 41.89
CA LYS A 488 -4.12 15.45 42.55
C LYS A 488 -4.53 14.19 43.34
N SER A 489 -3.60 13.26 43.55
CA SER A 489 -3.82 11.98 44.25
C SER A 489 -4.86 11.06 43.58
N ILE A 490 -5.09 11.21 42.28
CA ILE A 490 -5.97 10.31 41.52
C ILE A 490 -5.15 9.12 41.03
N ARG A 491 -5.56 7.91 41.41
CA ARG A 491 -4.92 6.66 40.94
C ARG A 491 -5.34 6.39 39.50
N ILE A 492 -4.38 5.98 38.66
CA ILE A 492 -4.57 5.87 37.21
C ILE A 492 -4.17 4.47 36.77
N CYS A 493 -5.00 3.86 35.92
CA CYS A 493 -4.69 2.64 35.19
C CYS A 493 -4.91 2.91 33.70
N GLY A 494 -3.89 2.68 32.88
CA GLY A 494 -3.98 2.81 31.42
C GLY A 494 -4.61 1.56 30.82
N ILE A 495 -5.57 1.71 29.91
CA ILE A 495 -6.14 0.60 29.15
C ILE A 495 -5.72 0.76 27.68
N PHE A 496 -4.84 -0.12 27.22
CA PHE A 496 -4.35 -0.10 25.84
C PHE A 496 -5.18 -1.04 24.98
N LEU A 497 -6.01 -0.47 24.11
CA LEU A 497 -6.87 -1.23 23.20
C LEU A 497 -6.14 -1.50 21.88
N LEU A 498 -5.99 -2.79 21.55
CA LEU A 498 -5.49 -3.26 20.26
C LEU A 498 -6.61 -4.02 19.54
N ASP A 499 -6.77 -3.86 18.23
CA ASP A 499 -7.81 -4.58 17.48
C ASP A 499 -7.47 -6.08 17.38
N SER A 500 -8.43 -6.97 17.65
CA SER A 500 -8.25 -8.43 17.56
C SER A 500 -7.78 -8.90 16.18
N GLN A 501 -8.00 -8.12 15.11
CA GLN A 501 -7.47 -8.42 13.78
C GLN A 501 -5.94 -8.40 13.72
N PHE A 502 -5.25 -7.79 14.71
CA PHE A 502 -3.79 -7.84 14.81
C PHE A 502 -3.29 -9.26 15.12
N ILE A 503 -4.14 -10.13 15.67
CA ILE A 503 -3.81 -11.55 15.96
C ILE A 503 -3.87 -12.42 14.68
N ILE A 504 -4.51 -11.93 13.61
CA ILE A 504 -4.66 -12.70 12.36
C ILE A 504 -3.31 -12.88 11.64
N ASP A 505 -2.38 -11.95 11.87
CA ASP A 505 -1.06 -11.93 11.24
C ASP A 505 0.04 -11.73 12.30
N GLU A 506 1.04 -12.60 12.31
CA GLU A 506 2.13 -12.59 13.30
C GLU A 506 2.92 -11.28 13.29
N SER A 507 3.11 -10.67 12.11
CA SER A 507 3.86 -9.41 11.98
C SER A 507 3.04 -8.24 12.52
N LYS A 508 1.73 -8.24 12.29
CA LYS A 508 0.82 -7.26 12.91
C LYS A 508 0.80 -7.42 14.42
N TYR A 509 0.72 -8.65 14.94
CA TYR A 509 0.73 -8.90 16.37
C TYR A 509 2.02 -8.40 17.04
N ILE A 510 3.19 -8.73 16.48
CA ILE A 510 4.49 -8.22 16.97
C ILE A 510 4.53 -6.68 16.92
N SER A 511 4.02 -6.07 15.84
CA SER A 511 3.93 -4.61 15.76
C SER A 511 3.02 -4.01 16.84
N GLY A 512 1.90 -4.67 17.15
CA GLY A 512 0.98 -4.26 18.21
C GLY A 512 1.60 -4.37 19.61
N LEU A 513 2.35 -5.45 19.85
CA LEU A 513 3.12 -5.64 21.08
C LEU A 513 4.20 -4.56 21.26
N LEU A 514 5.00 -4.29 20.22
CA LEU A 514 6.03 -3.24 20.28
C LEU A 514 5.41 -1.86 20.52
N CYS A 515 4.25 -1.60 19.94
CA CYS A 515 3.48 -0.37 20.15
C CYS A 515 3.02 -0.24 21.61
N SER A 516 2.44 -1.30 22.18
CA SER A 516 2.06 -1.39 23.59
C SER A 516 3.28 -1.18 24.51
N MET A 517 4.39 -1.87 24.28
CA MET A 517 5.62 -1.70 25.07
C MET A 517 6.18 -0.28 25.00
N SER A 518 6.10 0.36 23.83
CA SER A 518 6.51 1.75 23.65
C SER A 518 5.65 2.70 24.50
N ALA A 519 4.33 2.54 24.47
CA ALA A 519 3.42 3.32 25.30
C ALA A 519 3.65 3.08 26.80
N MET A 520 3.81 1.81 27.21
CA MET A 520 4.11 1.43 28.60
C MET A 520 5.45 2.00 29.10
N SER A 521 6.45 2.05 28.23
CA SER A 521 7.77 2.60 28.59
C SER A 521 7.72 4.11 28.74
N MET A 522 6.87 4.79 27.97
CA MET A 522 6.72 6.24 27.99
C MET A 522 5.84 6.70 29.15
N LEU A 523 4.85 5.91 29.58
CA LEU A 523 3.85 6.33 30.56
C LEU A 523 4.03 5.56 31.87
N PRO A 524 4.46 6.20 32.97
CA PRO A 524 4.82 5.51 34.21
C PRO A 524 3.60 5.17 35.08
N ILE A 525 2.64 4.42 34.52
CA ILE A 525 1.42 3.97 35.20
C ILE A 525 1.21 2.47 34.98
N PRO A 526 0.42 1.79 35.83
CA PRO A 526 -0.06 0.44 35.53
C PRO A 526 -0.83 0.40 34.20
N TYR A 527 -0.55 -0.61 33.39
CA TYR A 527 -1.21 -0.83 32.09
C TYR A 527 -1.95 -2.16 32.06
N LEU A 528 -3.12 -2.12 31.44
CA LEU A 528 -3.87 -3.29 31.02
C LEU A 528 -3.94 -3.30 29.50
N ASN A 529 -3.34 -4.30 28.85
CA ASN A 529 -3.48 -4.45 27.41
C ASN A 529 -4.71 -5.30 27.09
N VAL A 530 -5.53 -4.84 26.16
CA VAL A 530 -6.82 -5.44 25.83
C VAL A 530 -6.96 -5.57 24.31
N LEU A 531 -7.30 -6.78 23.86
CA LEU A 531 -7.66 -7.08 22.48
C LEU A 531 -9.15 -6.83 22.29
N SER A 532 -9.48 -5.74 21.61
CA SER A 532 -10.85 -5.32 21.26
C SER A 532 -11.44 -6.13 20.11
N LYS A 533 -12.77 -6.13 19.99
CA LYS A 533 -13.52 -6.84 18.92
C LYS A 533 -13.25 -8.35 18.90
N GLY A 534 -13.24 -9.00 20.06
CA GLY A 534 -13.12 -10.46 20.15
C GLY A 534 -14.21 -11.19 19.36
N ASP A 535 -15.32 -10.52 19.09
CA ASP A 535 -16.42 -11.05 18.31
C ASP A 535 -16.05 -11.42 16.86
N LEU A 536 -15.08 -10.68 16.29
CA LEU A 536 -14.58 -10.82 14.92
C LEU A 536 -13.51 -11.92 14.77
N ILE A 537 -13.07 -12.53 15.86
CA ILE A 537 -12.07 -13.61 15.81
C ILE A 537 -12.73 -14.88 15.24
N ASN A 538 -12.20 -15.33 14.10
CA ASN A 538 -12.68 -16.53 13.42
C ASN A 538 -12.40 -17.78 14.27
N GLN A 539 -13.27 -18.79 14.17
CA GLN A 539 -13.22 -20.04 14.96
C GLN A 539 -11.87 -20.75 14.92
N LYS A 540 -11.15 -20.69 13.79
CA LYS A 540 -9.80 -21.26 13.63
C LYS A 540 -8.74 -20.63 14.54
N PHE A 541 -8.91 -19.38 14.94
CA PHE A 541 -7.98 -18.64 15.80
C PHE A 541 -8.40 -18.65 17.27
N LYS A 542 -9.65 -19.02 17.58
CA LYS A 542 -10.12 -19.18 18.96
C LYS A 542 -9.34 -20.26 19.70
N ASP A 543 -9.01 -21.37 19.02
CA ASP A 543 -8.25 -22.48 19.62
C ASP A 543 -6.80 -22.11 20.01
N ARG A 544 -6.28 -20.99 19.50
CA ARG A 544 -4.90 -20.52 19.75
C ARG A 544 -4.84 -19.18 20.48
N ILE A 545 -5.99 -18.63 20.87
CA ILE A 545 -6.07 -17.28 21.41
C ILE A 545 -5.22 -17.13 22.67
N ASP A 546 -5.16 -18.18 23.50
CA ASP A 546 -4.41 -18.22 24.75
C ASP A 546 -2.90 -17.97 24.54
N GLU A 547 -2.32 -18.44 23.43
CA GLU A 547 -0.92 -18.19 23.07
C GLU A 547 -0.66 -16.68 22.90
N TYR A 548 -1.61 -15.96 22.30
CA TYR A 548 -1.55 -14.51 22.11
C TYR A 548 -1.87 -13.76 23.41
N LEU A 549 -2.82 -14.24 24.22
CA LEU A 549 -3.16 -13.59 25.49
C LEU A 549 -1.99 -13.63 26.49
N ILE A 550 -1.25 -14.74 26.52
CA ILE A 550 -0.11 -14.95 27.42
C ILE A 550 1.14 -14.18 26.94
N GLY A 551 1.17 -13.76 25.67
CA GLY A 551 2.33 -13.07 25.08
C GLY A 551 3.51 -13.99 24.81
N ASP A 552 3.27 -15.29 24.61
CA ASP A 552 4.31 -16.29 24.33
C ASP A 552 4.75 -16.21 22.86
N THR A 553 5.66 -15.29 22.58
CA THR A 553 6.15 -15.05 21.22
C THR A 553 7.05 -16.18 20.70
N SER A 554 7.69 -16.95 21.58
CA SER A 554 8.55 -18.08 21.24
C SER A 554 7.79 -19.23 20.59
N SER A 555 6.69 -19.69 21.20
CA SER A 555 5.90 -20.79 20.64
C SER A 555 5.24 -20.41 19.31
N MET A 556 4.88 -19.14 19.15
CA MET A 556 4.33 -18.61 17.90
C MET A 556 5.32 -18.69 16.74
N LEU A 557 6.60 -18.39 16.99
CA LEU A 557 7.68 -18.50 16.00
C LEU A 557 8.08 -19.94 15.66
N GLU A 558 7.84 -20.89 16.56
CA GLU A 558 8.12 -22.29 16.30
C GLU A 558 7.13 -22.93 15.31
N ILE A 559 5.92 -22.38 15.22
CA ILE A 559 4.84 -22.87 14.34
C ILE A 559 5.00 -22.35 12.91
N SER A 560 5.69 -21.22 12.72
CA SER A 560 5.98 -20.65 11.39
C SER A 560 7.04 -21.44 10.60
N LYS A 561 7.53 -22.58 11.10
CA LYS A 561 8.58 -23.42 10.49
C LYS A 561 8.23 -23.94 9.08
N ASP A 562 6.99 -23.84 8.64
CA ASP A 562 6.49 -24.51 7.42
C ASP A 562 6.37 -23.63 6.16
N THR A 563 6.84 -22.38 6.19
CA THR A 563 6.92 -21.57 4.96
C THR A 563 8.35 -21.24 4.56
N LYS A 564 8.69 -21.50 3.29
CA LYS A 564 10.00 -21.25 2.67
C LYS A 564 10.46 -19.77 2.71
N TYR A 565 9.66 -18.87 3.27
CA TYR A 565 9.91 -17.43 3.31
C TYR A 565 10.83 -17.06 4.49
N ASN A 566 12.11 -16.87 4.15
CA ASN A 566 13.11 -16.09 4.86
C ASN A 566 13.64 -16.58 6.22
N LYS A 567 14.71 -17.39 6.16
CA LYS A 567 15.64 -17.63 7.28
C LYS A 567 16.20 -16.34 7.92
N LEU A 568 16.26 -15.22 7.18
CA LEU A 568 16.74 -13.92 7.69
C LEU A 568 15.67 -13.21 8.56
N HIS A 569 14.39 -13.24 8.13
CA HIS A 569 13.28 -12.65 8.89
C HIS A 569 12.94 -13.49 10.12
N HIS A 570 13.04 -14.83 10.04
CA HIS A 570 12.90 -15.67 11.23
C HIS A 570 13.99 -15.39 12.27
N LYS A 571 15.24 -15.13 11.86
CA LYS A 571 16.30 -14.78 12.81
C LYS A 571 16.02 -13.42 13.46
N PHE A 572 15.55 -12.45 12.69
CA PHE A 572 15.19 -11.12 13.20
C PHE A 572 13.96 -11.17 14.13
N HIS A 573 12.87 -11.81 13.72
CA HIS A 573 11.67 -11.99 14.55
C HIS A 573 11.99 -12.80 15.81
N ARG A 574 12.84 -13.84 15.71
CA ARG A 574 13.32 -14.58 16.88
C ARG A 574 14.14 -13.70 17.83
N CYS A 575 15.06 -12.90 17.33
CA CYS A 575 15.80 -11.96 18.18
C CYS A 575 14.86 -10.91 18.82
N LEU A 576 13.84 -10.45 18.11
CA LEU A 576 12.82 -9.56 18.66
C LEU A 576 12.00 -10.24 19.74
N SER A 577 11.53 -11.47 19.51
CA SER A 577 10.78 -12.26 20.49
C SER A 577 11.61 -12.58 21.74
N GLU A 578 12.86 -13.01 21.57
CA GLU A 578 13.79 -13.21 22.69
C GLU A 578 14.02 -11.89 23.45
N MET A 579 14.13 -10.76 22.76
CA MET A 579 14.22 -9.43 23.40
C MET A 579 12.94 -9.08 24.17
N MET A 580 11.78 -9.33 23.60
CA MET A 580 10.47 -9.02 24.20
C MET A 580 10.22 -9.88 25.45
N GLU A 581 10.56 -11.16 25.41
CA GLU A 581 10.47 -12.03 26.58
C GLU A 581 11.41 -11.59 27.71
N ASN A 582 12.63 -11.18 27.37
CA ASN A 582 13.58 -10.63 28.35
C ASN A 582 13.10 -9.31 28.97
N LEU A 583 12.32 -8.53 28.24
CA LEU A 583 11.71 -7.27 28.72
C LEU A 583 10.38 -7.49 29.44
N GLY A 584 9.87 -8.73 29.47
CA GLY A 584 8.54 -9.07 29.99
C GLY A 584 7.43 -8.74 28.98
N SER A 585 7.16 -9.66 28.06
CA SER A 585 6.13 -9.50 27.03
C SER A 585 4.78 -9.07 27.63
N PRO A 586 4.15 -8.01 27.11
CA PRO A 586 2.84 -7.59 27.57
C PRO A 586 1.81 -8.71 27.37
N ARG A 587 1.06 -9.02 28.43
CA ARG A 587 -0.12 -9.89 28.35
C ARG A 587 -1.31 -9.09 27.87
N PHE A 588 -2.14 -9.73 27.06
CA PHE A 588 -3.41 -9.17 26.62
C PHE A 588 -4.58 -9.92 27.27
N ASN A 589 -5.64 -9.18 27.57
CA ASN A 589 -6.96 -9.75 27.85
C ASN A 589 -7.84 -9.58 26.62
N LEU A 590 -8.78 -10.50 26.40
CA LEU A 590 -9.75 -10.37 25.32
C LEU A 590 -10.99 -9.63 25.80
N ILE A 591 -11.57 -8.76 24.97
CA ILE A 591 -12.95 -8.33 25.16
C ILE A 591 -13.83 -8.76 23.98
N ASP A 592 -14.84 -9.59 24.26
CA ASP A 592 -15.87 -9.99 23.31
C ASP A 592 -17.20 -9.42 23.78
N ILE A 593 -17.82 -8.55 22.98
CA ILE A 593 -19.10 -7.90 23.32
C ILE A 593 -20.26 -8.89 23.50
N ARG A 594 -20.09 -10.15 23.05
CA ARG A 594 -21.06 -11.23 23.21
C ARG A 594 -20.88 -11.98 24.53
N ASP A 595 -19.75 -11.77 25.22
CA ASP A 595 -19.35 -12.51 26.41
C ASP A 595 -19.09 -11.55 27.56
N VAL A 596 -20.08 -11.47 28.47
CA VAL A 596 -20.07 -10.53 29.60
C VAL A 596 -18.96 -10.87 30.61
N ASP A 597 -18.54 -12.14 30.68
CA ASP A 597 -17.53 -12.60 31.62
C ASP A 597 -16.15 -11.97 31.30
N THR A 598 -15.87 -11.74 30.01
CA THR A 598 -14.62 -11.08 29.58
C THR A 598 -14.48 -9.65 30.09
N LEU A 599 -15.59 -8.92 30.21
CA LEU A 599 -15.60 -7.57 30.77
C LEU A 599 -15.40 -7.59 32.29
N ASP A 600 -15.95 -8.60 32.98
CA ASP A 600 -15.81 -8.76 34.43
C ASP A 600 -14.36 -9.07 34.85
N GLU A 601 -13.64 -9.88 34.06
CA GLU A 601 -12.21 -10.13 34.27
C GLU A 601 -11.38 -8.85 34.12
N ILE A 602 -11.67 -8.05 33.09
CA ILE A 602 -10.99 -6.77 32.86
C ILE A 602 -11.24 -5.80 34.02
N ILE A 603 -12.49 -5.67 34.48
CA ILE A 603 -12.83 -4.81 35.61
C ILE A 603 -12.11 -5.27 36.88
N THR A 604 -12.04 -6.58 37.12
CA THR A 604 -11.32 -7.13 38.28
C THR A 604 -9.84 -6.74 38.26
N GLN A 605 -9.19 -6.81 37.09
CA GLN A 605 -7.79 -6.39 36.94
C GLN A 605 -7.61 -4.87 37.07
N VAL A 606 -8.57 -4.08 36.58
CA VAL A 606 -8.60 -2.62 36.79
C VAL A 606 -8.70 -2.30 38.28
N ASP A 607 -9.63 -2.94 39.01
CA ASP A 607 -9.81 -2.76 40.46
C ASP A 607 -8.53 -3.10 41.23
N MET A 608 -7.82 -4.17 40.82
CA MET A 608 -6.53 -4.56 41.42
C MET A 608 -5.44 -3.52 41.16
N ASN A 609 -5.30 -3.04 39.91
CA ASN A 609 -4.32 -2.03 39.55
C ASN A 609 -4.58 -0.68 40.21
N LEU A 610 -5.86 -0.34 40.39
CA LEU A 610 -6.29 0.84 41.11
C LEU A 610 -6.31 0.65 42.62
N GLN A 611 -6.10 -0.56 43.16
CA GLN A 611 -6.23 -0.88 44.59
C GLN A 611 -7.58 -0.43 45.19
N TYR A 612 -8.67 -0.70 44.47
CA TYR A 612 -10.02 -0.30 44.88
C TYR A 612 -10.45 -0.97 46.20
N TYR A 613 -10.22 -2.28 46.35
CA TYR A 613 -10.66 -3.03 47.53
C TYR A 613 -9.92 -2.64 48.82
N ASP A 614 -8.67 -2.19 48.71
CA ASP A 614 -7.90 -1.71 49.87
C ASP A 614 -8.49 -0.42 50.46
N GLU A 615 -9.18 0.40 49.65
CA GLU A 615 -9.91 1.58 50.13
C GLU A 615 -11.26 1.21 50.76
N VAL A 616 -12.00 0.28 50.17
CA VAL A 616 -13.31 -0.15 50.69
C VAL A 616 -13.19 -0.76 52.10
N GLU A 617 -12.12 -1.52 52.38
CA GLU A 617 -11.84 -2.06 53.72
C GLU A 617 -11.51 -0.96 54.77
N HIS A 618 -10.94 0.17 54.35
CA HIS A 618 -10.70 1.33 55.23
C HIS A 618 -11.98 2.12 55.53
N PHE A 619 -12.94 2.22 54.60
CA PHE A 619 -14.21 2.89 54.85
C PHE A 619 -15.18 2.11 55.75
N ASP A 620 -15.09 0.77 55.78
CA ASP A 620 -15.95 -0.06 56.64
C ASP A 620 -15.45 -0.18 58.09
N THR A 621 -14.20 0.19 58.37
CA THR A 621 -13.65 0.23 59.73
C THR A 621 -14.04 1.50 60.50
N ASP A 622 -14.23 2.63 59.80
CA ASP A 622 -14.69 3.90 60.42
C ASP A 622 -16.21 3.93 60.72
N LYS A 623 -16.98 2.92 60.31
CA LYS A 623 -18.41 2.77 60.69
C LYS A 623 -18.64 1.97 61.97
N TYR A 624 -17.58 1.46 62.59
CA TYR A 624 -17.64 0.69 63.83
C TYR A 624 -16.78 1.28 64.97
N GLU A 625 -16.60 2.61 65.02
CA GLU A 625 -16.20 3.34 66.23
C GLU A 625 -17.26 4.32 66.72
#